data_AF-A0A537ZD55-F1
#
_entry.id   AF-A0A537ZD55-F1
#
_cell.length_a   1.000
_cell.length_b   1.000
_cell.length_c   1.000
_cell.angle_alpha   90.00
_cell.angle_beta   90.00
_cell.angle_gamma   90.00
#
_symmetry.space_group_name_H-M   'P 1'
#
loop_
_entity.id
_entity.type
_entity.pdbx_description
1 polymer ?
#
loop_
_entity_poly.entity_id
_entity_poly.type
_entity_poly.pdbx_seq_one_letter_code
_entity_poly.pdbx_strand_id
1 'polypeptide(L)'
;VLSSNVVTNPRVPRIVRHSLNLESGLNDGLALPAVLALAAALDARGGHFTWWRFVLEDLSIGLASGVVVGFAAARLLPLRRALGAEVTAHQKSMYALGAAFVAYGVAVLPPRGNGLIATFVAAIVLGIMRPDVRGSFVARAEDIVEVVKLGIFVLFGALLTFHGLFQDGLAAVGIAAFTLLVARPTAVFAALTGTSADLGTRGFMAWFGPKGVATMTFALLLLSRQIEDAGRIFNIAALAVLLSILAHGATDVAGVDWIARRTGRGEADDARPAEHAGSRARAR
;
A
#
# COMPACT_ATOMS: atom_id res chain seq x y z
N VAL A 1 -2.00 -4.07 4.47
CA VAL A 1 -1.28 -5.28 4.92
C VAL A 1 -2.27 -6.41 5.01
N LEU A 2 -2.13 -7.48 4.23
CA LEU A 2 -2.84 -8.73 4.54
C LEU A 2 -2.46 -9.09 5.97
N SER A 3 -3.47 -9.17 6.85
CA SER A 3 -3.60 -10.12 7.98
C SER A 3 -2.34 -10.88 8.42
N SER A 4 -1.21 -10.19 8.62
CA SER A 4 -0.06 -10.80 9.25
C SER A 4 -0.48 -11.00 10.69
N ASN A 5 -0.53 -12.26 11.12
CA ASN A 5 -0.77 -12.64 12.51
C ASN A 5 0.04 -11.72 13.45
N VAL A 6 1.26 -11.35 13.06
CA VAL A 6 2.12 -10.40 13.79
C VAL A 6 1.46 -9.04 14.10
N VAL A 7 0.69 -8.48 13.18
CA VAL A 7 0.14 -7.12 13.28
C VAL A 7 -1.24 -7.10 13.94
N THR A 8 -1.99 -8.19 13.86
CA THR A 8 -3.31 -8.33 14.48
C THR A 8 -3.27 -9.03 15.84
N ASN A 9 -2.22 -9.80 16.12
CA ASN A 9 -2.14 -10.62 17.33
C ASN A 9 -1.84 -9.77 18.58
N PRO A 10 -2.70 -9.82 19.61
CA PRO A 10 -2.53 -9.03 20.84
C PRO A 10 -1.27 -9.40 21.64
N ARG A 11 -0.69 -10.59 21.42
CA ARG A 11 0.55 -11.05 22.05
C ARG A 11 1.76 -10.23 21.61
N VAL A 12 1.71 -9.61 20.43
CA VAL A 12 2.77 -8.71 19.95
C VAL A 12 2.62 -7.30 20.58
N PRO A 13 3.71 -6.69 21.07
CA PRO A 13 3.65 -5.37 21.70
C PRO A 13 2.96 -4.31 20.85
N ARG A 14 2.09 -3.51 21.49
CA ARG A 14 1.32 -2.44 20.81
C ARG A 14 2.21 -1.49 20.01
N ILE A 15 3.34 -1.06 20.56
CA ILE A 15 4.29 -0.18 19.87
C ILE A 15 4.80 -0.81 18.58
N VAL A 16 5.12 -2.11 18.60
CA VAL A 16 5.59 -2.83 17.41
C VAL A 16 4.49 -2.90 16.35
N ARG A 17 3.28 -3.29 16.73
CA ARG A 17 2.14 -3.38 15.81
C ARG A 17 1.76 -2.04 15.21
N HIS A 18 1.71 -0.98 16.02
CA HIS A 18 1.41 0.37 15.53
C HIS A 18 2.52 0.90 14.63
N SER A 19 3.79 0.67 14.98
CA SER A 19 4.92 1.09 14.15
C SER A 19 4.92 0.39 12.79
N LEU A 20 4.68 -0.93 12.74
CA LEU A 20 4.64 -1.69 11.49
C LEU A 20 3.45 -1.27 10.61
N ASN A 21 2.30 -0.97 11.20
CA ASN A 21 1.14 -0.42 10.46
C ASN A 21 1.45 0.95 9.87
N LEU A 22 2.09 1.83 10.65
CA LEU A 22 2.48 3.17 10.19
C LEU A 22 3.55 3.08 9.10
N GLU A 23 4.55 2.21 9.25
CA GLU A 23 5.57 1.96 8.23
C GLU A 23 4.94 1.54 6.91
N SER A 24 4.02 0.55 6.94
CA SER A 24 3.35 0.11 5.70
C SER A 24 2.52 1.22 5.07
N GLY A 25 1.75 1.97 5.86
CA GLY A 25 0.93 3.05 5.33
C GLY A 25 1.77 4.18 4.71
N LEU A 26 2.88 4.53 5.35
CA LEU A 26 3.80 5.55 4.86
C LEU A 26 4.53 5.09 3.60
N ASN A 27 5.01 3.84 3.58
CA ASN A 27 5.70 3.26 2.43
C ASN A 27 4.80 3.16 1.20
N ASP A 28 3.54 2.73 1.38
CA ASP A 28 2.58 2.58 0.29
C ASP A 28 2.32 3.92 -0.45
N GLY A 29 2.37 5.06 0.27
CA GLY A 29 2.20 6.39 -0.31
C GLY A 29 3.51 7.05 -0.80
N LEU A 30 4.60 6.96 -0.03
CA LEU A 30 5.87 7.65 -0.34
C LEU A 30 6.67 6.97 -1.47
N ALA A 31 6.50 5.66 -1.67
CA ALA A 31 7.25 4.95 -2.70
C ALA A 31 6.80 5.32 -4.13
N LEU A 32 5.55 5.72 -4.32
CA LEU A 32 4.98 5.97 -5.64
C LEU A 32 5.74 7.07 -6.41
N PRO A 33 5.99 8.29 -5.88
CA PRO A 33 6.78 9.30 -6.57
C PRO A 33 8.18 8.82 -7.00
N ALA A 34 8.86 8.05 -6.14
CA ALA A 34 10.19 7.52 -6.44
C ALA A 34 10.13 6.50 -7.58
N VAL A 35 9.16 5.57 -7.56
CA VAL A 35 8.94 4.60 -8.64
C VAL A 35 8.63 5.32 -9.95
N LEU A 36 7.78 6.36 -9.92
CA LEU A 36 7.43 7.14 -11.11
C LEU A 36 8.64 7.89 -11.68
N ALA A 37 9.47 8.49 -10.83
CA ALA A 37 10.67 9.19 -11.25
C ALA A 37 11.71 8.25 -11.88
N LEU A 38 11.95 7.08 -11.26
CA LEU A 38 12.85 6.07 -11.81
C LEU A 38 12.33 5.49 -13.13
N ALA A 39 11.02 5.22 -13.20
CA ALA A 39 10.37 4.75 -14.42
C ALA A 39 10.51 5.77 -15.57
N ALA A 40 10.31 7.06 -15.28
CA ALA A 40 10.49 8.14 -16.25
C ALA A 40 11.95 8.26 -16.72
N ALA A 41 12.92 8.04 -15.82
CA ALA A 41 14.33 8.04 -16.19
C ALA A 41 14.70 6.89 -17.14
N LEU A 42 14.06 5.73 -17.01
CA LEU A 42 14.25 4.58 -17.89
C LEU A 42 13.58 4.76 -19.26
N ASP A 43 12.48 5.50 -19.34
CA ASP A 43 11.75 5.76 -20.59
C ASP A 43 12.41 6.83 -21.47
N ALA A 44 13.44 7.51 -20.96
CA ALA A 44 14.16 8.57 -21.64
C ALA A 44 15.03 8.05 -22.81
N ARG A 45 14.38 7.64 -23.90
CA ARG A 45 15.04 7.21 -25.14
C ARG A 45 15.66 8.41 -25.87
N GLY A 46 16.95 8.65 -25.66
CA GLY A 46 17.85 9.25 -26.68
C GLY A 46 17.83 10.77 -26.90
N GLY A 47 17.16 11.58 -26.08
CA GLY A 47 17.25 13.06 -26.13
C GLY A 47 17.95 13.66 -24.92
N HIS A 48 18.25 14.97 -24.94
CA HIS A 48 18.64 15.74 -23.74
C HIS A 48 17.50 15.73 -22.70
N PHE A 49 17.35 14.60 -22.02
CA PHE A 49 16.32 14.36 -21.02
C PHE A 49 16.60 15.23 -19.82
N THR A 50 15.81 16.30 -19.72
CA THR A 50 15.82 17.18 -18.57
C THR A 50 14.82 16.60 -17.58
N TRP A 51 15.27 15.64 -16.77
CA TRP A 51 14.43 14.87 -15.84
C TRP A 51 13.50 15.76 -15.01
N TRP A 52 14.00 16.90 -14.53
CA TRP A 52 13.23 17.84 -13.74
C TRP A 52 12.11 18.51 -14.54
N ARG A 53 12.29 18.75 -15.84
CA ARG A 53 11.28 19.37 -16.70
C ARG A 53 10.16 18.39 -17.01
N PHE A 54 10.50 17.14 -17.33
CA PHE A 54 9.51 16.08 -17.53
C PHE A 54 8.72 15.82 -16.24
N VAL A 55 9.40 15.72 -15.10
CA VAL A 55 8.75 15.56 -13.80
C VAL A 55 7.87 16.76 -13.49
N LEU A 56 8.34 17.99 -13.70
CA LEU A 56 7.52 19.19 -13.48
C LEU A 56 6.32 19.24 -14.42
N GLU A 57 6.44 18.87 -15.69
CA GLU A 57 5.34 18.89 -16.66
C GLU A 57 4.30 17.80 -16.36
N ASP A 58 4.73 16.55 -16.16
CA ASP A 58 3.85 15.42 -15.79
C ASP A 58 3.14 15.66 -14.45
N LEU A 59 3.86 16.24 -13.48
CA LEU A 59 3.34 16.64 -12.17
C LEU A 59 2.39 17.82 -12.29
N SER A 60 2.70 18.84 -13.09
CA SER A 60 1.88 20.04 -13.25
C SER A 60 0.57 19.72 -13.96
N ILE A 61 0.61 18.90 -15.01
CA ILE A 61 -0.60 18.46 -15.72
C ILE A 61 -1.45 17.57 -14.81
N GLY A 62 -0.82 16.64 -14.08
CA GLY A 62 -1.52 15.80 -13.09
C GLY A 62 -2.18 16.65 -11.99
N LEU A 63 -1.46 17.62 -11.44
CA LEU A 63 -1.97 18.55 -10.44
C LEU A 63 -3.13 19.39 -10.98
N ALA A 64 -2.96 20.02 -12.16
CA ALA A 64 -3.97 20.89 -12.75
C ALA A 64 -5.25 20.12 -13.09
N SER A 65 -5.11 18.96 -13.75
CA SER A 65 -6.26 18.10 -14.07
C SER A 65 -6.97 17.61 -12.80
N GLY A 66 -6.22 17.20 -11.78
CA GLY A 66 -6.78 16.82 -10.48
C GLY A 66 -7.56 17.95 -9.81
N VAL A 67 -7.02 19.18 -9.78
CA VAL A 67 -7.72 20.34 -9.23
C VAL A 67 -9.01 20.63 -10.00
N VAL A 68 -8.95 20.65 -11.33
CA VAL A 68 -10.11 20.92 -12.19
C VAL A 68 -11.20 19.88 -11.99
N VAL A 69 -10.85 18.59 -12.05
CA VAL A 69 -11.83 17.51 -11.90
C VAL A 69 -12.38 17.44 -10.48
N GLY A 70 -11.54 17.56 -9.46
CA GLY A 70 -11.98 17.57 -8.06
C GLY A 70 -12.92 18.74 -7.75
N PHE A 71 -12.61 19.93 -8.26
CA PHE A 71 -13.46 21.11 -8.11
C PHE A 71 -14.79 20.95 -8.88
N ALA A 72 -14.73 20.50 -10.14
CA ALA A 72 -15.92 20.24 -10.92
C ALA A 72 -16.81 19.20 -10.25
N ALA A 73 -16.25 18.09 -9.76
CA ALA A 73 -16.98 17.06 -9.04
C ALA A 73 -17.64 17.60 -7.76
N ALA A 74 -16.93 18.43 -7.00
CA ALA A 74 -17.49 19.06 -5.80
C ALA A 74 -18.71 19.95 -6.10
N ARG A 75 -18.68 20.66 -7.25
CA ARG A 75 -19.75 21.56 -7.71
C ARG A 75 -20.92 20.85 -8.37
N LEU A 76 -20.65 19.78 -9.14
CA LEU A 76 -21.67 19.04 -9.88
C LEU A 76 -22.54 18.16 -8.99
N LEU A 77 -22.01 17.69 -7.85
CA LEU A 77 -22.81 16.91 -6.90
C LEU A 77 -23.87 17.82 -6.26
N PRO A 78 -25.17 17.61 -6.54
CA PRO A 78 -26.22 18.55 -6.13
C PRO A 78 -26.20 18.80 -4.63
N LEU A 79 -26.27 20.08 -4.26
CA LEU A 79 -26.60 20.49 -2.92
C LEU A 79 -28.00 19.93 -2.62
N ARG A 80 -28.17 19.38 -1.41
CA ARG A 80 -29.37 18.69 -0.86
C ARG A 80 -30.75 19.30 -1.16
N ARG A 81 -30.82 20.48 -1.77
CA ARG A 81 -32.02 21.31 -1.94
C ARG A 81 -32.67 21.22 -3.32
N ALA A 82 -31.99 20.72 -4.36
CA ALA A 82 -32.49 20.91 -5.73
C ALA A 82 -33.47 19.84 -6.23
N LEU A 83 -33.46 18.61 -5.69
CA LEU A 83 -34.15 17.47 -6.32
C LEU A 83 -35.05 16.63 -5.40
N GLY A 84 -35.26 17.02 -4.14
CA GLY A 84 -36.19 16.32 -3.23
C GLY A 84 -35.81 14.90 -2.80
N ALA A 85 -34.80 14.27 -3.44
CA ALA A 85 -34.26 12.97 -3.09
C ALA A 85 -32.93 13.11 -2.32
N GLU A 86 -32.84 12.51 -1.13
CA GLU A 86 -31.58 12.45 -0.39
C GLU A 86 -30.58 11.54 -1.11
N VAL A 87 -29.41 12.09 -1.48
CA VAL A 87 -28.30 11.28 -1.98
C VAL A 87 -27.81 10.38 -0.84
N THR A 88 -27.98 9.08 -1.02
CA THR A 88 -27.59 8.07 -0.02
C THR A 88 -26.08 8.07 0.18
N ALA A 89 -25.63 7.63 1.36
CA ALA A 89 -24.20 7.50 1.64
C ALA A 89 -23.50 6.54 0.65
N HIS A 90 -24.20 5.54 0.10
CA HIS A 90 -23.64 4.64 -0.91
C HIS A 90 -23.37 5.36 -2.24
N GLN A 91 -24.34 6.13 -2.73
CA GLN A 91 -24.20 6.93 -3.95
C GLN A 91 -23.06 7.95 -3.83
N LYS A 92 -22.83 8.55 -2.65
CA LYS A 92 -21.70 9.45 -2.42
C LYS A 92 -20.35 8.74 -2.52
N SER A 93 -20.22 7.52 -1.96
CA SER A 93 -19.00 6.73 -2.07
C SER A 93 -18.70 6.36 -3.53
N MET A 94 -19.72 5.93 -4.29
CA MET A 94 -19.60 5.62 -5.71
C MET A 94 -19.29 6.86 -6.56
N TYR A 95 -19.86 8.02 -6.20
CA TYR A 95 -19.54 9.29 -6.84
C TYR A 95 -18.06 9.67 -6.67
N ALA A 96 -17.52 9.56 -5.45
CA ALA A 96 -16.11 9.83 -5.19
C ALA A 96 -15.19 8.90 -6.00
N LEU A 97 -15.54 7.61 -6.08
CA LEU A 97 -14.81 6.64 -6.88
C LEU A 97 -14.86 6.97 -8.38
N GLY A 98 -16.04 7.34 -8.89
CA GLY A 98 -16.21 7.80 -10.28
C GLY A 98 -15.40 9.06 -10.58
N ALA A 99 -15.39 10.04 -9.66
CA ALA A 99 -14.59 11.25 -9.80
C ALA A 99 -13.08 10.95 -9.86
N ALA A 100 -12.61 9.96 -9.10
CA ALA A 100 -11.23 9.49 -9.19
C ALA A 100 -10.93 8.89 -10.58
N PHE A 101 -11.80 8.02 -11.12
CA PHE A 101 -11.60 7.47 -12.46
C PHE A 101 -11.63 8.55 -13.56
N VAL A 102 -12.52 9.54 -13.45
CA VAL A 102 -12.56 10.68 -14.37
C VAL A 102 -11.27 11.49 -14.26
N ALA A 103 -10.76 11.74 -13.05
CA ALA A 103 -9.49 12.46 -12.86
C ALA A 103 -8.32 11.73 -13.51
N TYR A 104 -8.25 10.40 -13.36
CA TYR A 104 -7.25 9.58 -14.05
C TYR A 104 -7.39 9.70 -15.56
N GLY A 105 -8.61 9.51 -16.08
CA GLY A 105 -8.91 9.53 -17.51
C GLY A 105 -8.58 10.87 -18.16
N VAL A 106 -8.96 11.98 -17.53
CA VAL A 106 -8.67 13.33 -18.01
C VAL A 106 -7.17 13.60 -18.04
N ALA A 107 -6.43 13.18 -17.01
CA ALA A 107 -4.99 13.41 -16.93
C ALA A 107 -4.22 12.69 -18.03
N VAL A 108 -4.65 11.49 -18.45
CA VAL A 108 -3.95 10.72 -19.49
C VAL A 108 -4.31 11.16 -20.93
N LEU A 109 -5.25 12.10 -21.10
CA LEU A 109 -5.51 12.73 -22.39
C LEU A 109 -4.34 13.66 -22.78
N PRO A 110 -4.04 13.86 -24.08
CA PRO A 110 -3.04 14.83 -24.54
C PRO A 110 -3.28 16.21 -23.90
N PRO A 111 -2.28 16.84 -23.25
CA PRO A 111 -0.83 16.62 -23.32
C PRO A 111 -0.20 15.47 -22.49
N ARG A 112 -0.98 14.58 -21.88
CA ARG A 112 -0.56 13.45 -21.03
C ARG A 112 0.17 13.89 -19.76
N GLY A 113 -0.53 13.84 -18.64
CA GLY A 113 0.01 13.98 -17.30
C GLY A 113 -0.21 12.74 -16.44
N ASN A 114 0.20 12.85 -15.19
CA ASN A 114 0.18 11.73 -14.28
C ASN A 114 -1.21 11.47 -13.71
N GLY A 115 -1.87 10.42 -14.20
CA GLY A 115 -3.21 10.04 -13.73
C GLY A 115 -3.30 9.74 -12.24
N LEU A 116 -2.24 9.21 -11.61
CA LEU A 116 -2.23 8.94 -10.16
C LEU A 116 -2.14 10.21 -9.32
N ILE A 117 -1.36 11.19 -9.79
CA ILE A 117 -1.31 12.51 -9.14
C ILE A 117 -2.68 13.19 -9.31
N ALA A 118 -3.27 13.13 -10.49
CA ALA A 118 -4.58 13.72 -10.74
C ALA A 118 -5.68 13.13 -9.86
N THR A 119 -5.74 11.81 -9.71
CA THR A 119 -6.71 11.17 -8.80
C THR A 119 -6.49 11.57 -7.34
N PHE A 120 -5.23 11.61 -6.90
CA PHE A 120 -4.87 11.99 -5.54
C PHE A 120 -5.29 13.44 -5.24
N VAL A 121 -4.95 14.37 -6.13
CA VAL A 121 -5.30 15.78 -6.00
C VAL A 121 -6.82 15.98 -6.09
N ALA A 122 -7.49 15.31 -7.02
CA ALA A 122 -8.96 15.37 -7.13
C ALA A 122 -9.65 14.87 -5.86
N ALA A 123 -9.14 13.79 -5.25
CA ALA A 123 -9.66 13.26 -4.00
C ALA A 123 -9.46 14.25 -2.83
N ILE A 124 -8.31 14.92 -2.76
CA ILE A 124 -8.06 15.98 -1.76
C ILE A 124 -9.03 17.15 -1.95
N VAL A 125 -9.14 17.69 -3.17
CA VAL A 125 -10.01 18.83 -3.47
C VAL A 125 -11.47 18.50 -3.17
N LEU A 126 -11.95 17.34 -3.65
CA LEU A 126 -13.30 16.86 -3.38
C LEU A 126 -13.52 16.64 -1.88
N GLY A 127 -12.56 16.04 -1.18
CA GLY A 127 -12.65 15.76 0.25
C GLY A 127 -12.67 17.01 1.14
N ILE A 128 -11.96 18.06 0.74
CA ILE A 128 -11.99 19.38 1.41
C ILE A 128 -13.32 20.08 1.15
N MET A 129 -13.77 20.14 -0.11
CA MET A 129 -15.00 20.85 -0.47
C MET A 129 -16.28 20.12 -0.06
N ARG A 130 -16.23 18.79 0.06
CA ARG A 130 -17.38 17.92 0.38
C ARG A 130 -17.06 16.93 1.51
N PRO A 131 -17.03 17.40 2.77
CA PRO A 131 -16.82 16.53 3.93
C PRO A 131 -17.85 15.39 4.04
N ASP A 132 -19.08 15.60 3.53
CA ASP A 132 -20.14 14.60 3.50
C ASP A 132 -19.84 13.42 2.56
N VAL A 133 -19.17 13.70 1.43
CA VAL A 133 -18.69 12.67 0.49
C VAL A 133 -17.49 11.94 1.08
N ARG A 134 -16.52 12.69 1.63
CA ARG A 134 -15.35 12.12 2.30
C ARG A 134 -15.74 11.12 3.39
N GLY A 135 -16.62 11.51 4.31
CA GLY A 135 -17.06 10.63 5.40
C GLY A 135 -17.74 9.35 4.89
N SER A 136 -18.58 9.48 3.86
CA SER A 136 -19.25 8.34 3.24
C SER A 136 -18.27 7.40 2.52
N PHE A 137 -17.24 7.95 1.87
CA PHE A 137 -16.23 7.15 1.18
C PHE A 137 -15.32 6.42 2.16
N VAL A 138 -14.80 7.09 3.20
CA VAL A 138 -13.91 6.49 4.21
C VAL A 138 -14.56 5.28 4.87
N ALA A 139 -15.86 5.34 5.18
CA ALA A 139 -16.59 4.24 5.80
C ALA A 139 -16.68 2.96 4.94
N ARG A 140 -16.40 3.04 3.63
CA ARG A 140 -16.44 1.91 2.68
C ARG A 140 -15.12 1.69 1.94
N ALA A 141 -14.13 2.55 2.18
CA ALA A 141 -12.86 2.50 1.47
C ALA A 141 -12.13 1.19 1.76
N GLU A 142 -12.26 0.66 2.98
CA GLU A 142 -11.65 -0.62 3.37
C GLU A 142 -12.15 -1.77 2.49
N ASP A 143 -13.47 -1.94 2.35
CA ASP A 143 -14.08 -2.98 1.52
C ASP A 143 -13.64 -2.87 0.05
N ILE A 144 -13.68 -1.65 -0.51
CA ILE A 144 -13.28 -1.40 -1.91
C ILE A 144 -11.81 -1.76 -2.10
N VAL A 145 -10.95 -1.30 -1.19
CA VAL A 145 -9.51 -1.56 -1.23
C VAL A 145 -9.23 -3.04 -1.05
N GLU A 146 -10.00 -3.77 -0.24
CA GLU A 146 -9.85 -5.22 -0.07
C GLU A 146 -10.17 -5.98 -1.36
N VAL A 147 -11.28 -5.65 -2.04
CA VAL A 147 -11.61 -6.24 -3.34
C VAL A 147 -10.52 -5.96 -4.38
N VAL A 148 -10.02 -4.71 -4.46
CA VAL A 148 -8.94 -4.34 -5.38
C VAL A 148 -7.64 -5.08 -5.04
N LYS A 149 -7.31 -5.25 -3.75
CA LYS A 149 -6.15 -6.04 -3.31
C LYS A 149 -6.27 -7.49 -3.77
N LEU A 150 -7.44 -8.11 -3.61
CA LEU A 150 -7.67 -9.48 -4.08
C LEU A 150 -7.47 -9.59 -5.60
N GLY A 151 -7.98 -8.61 -6.37
CA GLY A 151 -7.74 -8.54 -7.81
C GLY A 151 -6.25 -8.42 -8.17
N ILE A 152 -5.50 -7.58 -7.44
CA ILE A 152 -4.03 -7.46 -7.61
C ILE A 152 -3.35 -8.79 -7.32
N PHE A 153 -3.74 -9.51 -6.25
CA PHE A 153 -3.17 -10.82 -5.94
C PHE A 153 -3.43 -11.85 -7.03
N VAL A 154 -4.66 -11.92 -7.54
CA VAL A 154 -5.04 -12.85 -8.61
C VAL A 154 -4.25 -12.53 -9.88
N LEU A 155 -4.21 -11.27 -10.30
CA LEU A 155 -3.48 -10.86 -11.50
C LEU A 155 -1.98 -11.09 -11.35
N PHE A 156 -1.40 -10.70 -10.22
CA PHE A 156 0.02 -10.89 -9.94
C PHE A 156 0.39 -12.37 -9.96
N GLY A 157 -0.38 -13.21 -9.27
CA GLY A 157 -0.20 -14.66 -9.25
C GLY A 157 -0.33 -15.31 -10.63
N ALA A 158 -1.30 -14.87 -11.44
CA ALA A 158 -1.52 -15.38 -12.80
C ALA A 158 -0.37 -15.05 -13.76
N LEU A 159 0.36 -13.94 -13.51
CA LEU A 159 1.52 -13.53 -14.31
C LEU A 159 2.84 -14.20 -13.86
N LEU A 160 2.85 -14.91 -12.72
CA LEU A 160 4.05 -15.59 -12.26
C LEU A 160 4.36 -16.80 -13.15
N THR A 161 5.60 -16.86 -13.62
CA THR A 161 6.12 -18.03 -14.31
C THR A 161 7.46 -18.42 -13.70
N PHE A 162 7.70 -19.73 -13.52
CA PHE A 162 8.99 -20.20 -12.99
C PHE A 162 10.16 -19.75 -13.86
N HIS A 163 9.99 -19.78 -15.19
CA HIS A 163 11.01 -19.30 -16.11
C HIS A 163 11.30 -17.80 -15.91
N GLY A 164 10.27 -16.96 -15.79
CA GLY A 164 10.44 -15.53 -15.55
C GLY A 164 11.14 -15.24 -14.22
N LEU A 165 10.70 -15.87 -13.13
CA LEU A 165 11.26 -15.67 -11.78
C LEU A 165 12.76 -15.95 -11.69
N PHE A 166 13.23 -16.96 -12.43
CA PHE A 166 14.63 -17.40 -12.42
C PHE A 166 15.37 -17.06 -13.71
N GLN A 167 14.86 -16.14 -14.53
CA GLN A 167 15.46 -15.75 -15.80
C GLN A 167 16.91 -15.23 -15.62
N ASP A 168 17.15 -14.46 -14.56
CA ASP A 168 18.48 -13.95 -14.17
C ASP A 168 19.24 -14.91 -13.22
N GLY A 169 18.72 -16.11 -12.98
CA GLY A 169 19.33 -17.13 -12.13
C GLY A 169 19.66 -16.65 -10.71
N LEU A 170 20.91 -16.84 -10.30
CA LEU A 170 21.40 -16.48 -8.97
C LEU A 170 21.41 -14.97 -8.72
N ALA A 171 21.45 -14.13 -9.76
CA ALA A 171 21.44 -12.68 -9.58
C ALA A 171 20.10 -12.18 -9.05
N ALA A 172 18.97 -12.69 -9.59
CA ALA A 172 17.64 -12.35 -9.08
C ALA A 172 17.46 -12.83 -7.62
N VAL A 173 17.90 -14.06 -7.32
CA VAL A 173 17.87 -14.59 -5.95
C VAL A 173 18.73 -13.76 -5.01
N GLY A 174 19.94 -13.36 -5.45
CA GLY A 174 20.85 -12.51 -4.70
C GLY A 174 20.25 -11.13 -4.41
N ILE A 175 19.59 -10.50 -5.39
CA ILE A 175 18.88 -9.23 -5.19
C ILE A 175 17.74 -9.40 -4.19
N ALA A 176 16.90 -10.42 -4.34
CA ALA A 176 15.80 -10.68 -3.43
C ALA A 176 16.30 -10.92 -1.99
N ALA A 177 17.29 -11.80 -1.82
CA ALA A 177 17.91 -12.09 -0.54
C ALA A 177 18.58 -10.84 0.07
N PHE A 178 19.32 -10.06 -0.71
CA PHE A 178 19.93 -8.82 -0.26
C PHE A 178 18.87 -7.82 0.24
N THR A 179 17.76 -7.66 -0.51
CA THR A 179 16.71 -6.73 -0.08
C THR A 179 16.05 -7.14 1.23
N LEU A 180 15.88 -8.45 1.47
CA LEU A 180 15.24 -8.99 2.67
C LEU A 180 16.19 -9.05 3.87
N LEU A 181 17.41 -9.52 3.67
CA LEU A 181 18.36 -9.83 4.75
C LEU A 181 19.31 -8.69 5.10
N VAL A 182 19.52 -7.74 4.17
CA VAL A 182 20.50 -6.66 4.35
C VAL A 182 19.83 -5.30 4.27
N ALA A 183 19.20 -4.96 3.14
CA ALA A 183 18.68 -3.62 2.91
C ALA A 183 17.62 -3.23 3.95
N ARG A 184 16.65 -4.13 4.21
CA ARG A 184 15.59 -3.88 5.18
C ARG A 184 16.11 -3.81 6.63
N PRO A 185 16.88 -4.77 7.15
CA PRO A 185 17.44 -4.65 8.50
C PRO A 185 18.29 -3.39 8.66
N THR A 186 19.13 -3.06 7.69
CA THR A 186 19.96 -1.85 7.76
C THR A 186 19.09 -0.59 7.84
N ALA A 187 18.06 -0.48 6.99
CA ALA A 187 17.14 0.66 7.01
C ALA A 187 16.38 0.78 8.34
N VAL A 188 15.88 -0.32 8.89
CA VAL A 188 15.15 -0.33 10.16
C VAL A 188 16.07 -0.01 11.34
N PHE A 189 17.27 -0.58 11.39
CA PHE A 189 18.24 -0.28 12.45
C PHE A 189 18.71 1.18 12.38
N ALA A 190 18.95 1.71 11.18
CA ALA A 190 19.26 3.12 10.99
C ALA A 190 18.10 4.01 11.47
N ALA A 191 16.87 3.71 11.08
CA ALA A 191 15.68 4.47 11.49
C ALA A 191 15.40 4.40 13.00
N LEU A 192 15.77 3.30 13.66
CA LEU A 192 15.61 3.11 15.10
C LEU A 192 16.86 3.52 15.91
N THR A 193 17.89 4.07 15.27
CA THR A 193 19.07 4.57 15.97
C THR A 193 18.67 5.72 16.89
N GLY A 194 19.08 5.66 18.16
CA GLY A 194 18.70 6.64 19.18
C GLY A 194 17.35 6.38 19.88
N THR A 195 16.62 5.32 19.52
CA THR A 195 15.40 4.92 20.24
C THR A 195 15.68 3.98 21.43
N SER A 196 14.76 3.89 22.37
CA SER A 196 14.84 2.97 23.53
C SER A 196 14.48 1.51 23.21
N ALA A 197 14.28 1.16 21.93
CA ALA A 197 13.94 -0.20 21.53
C ALA A 197 15.13 -1.14 21.74
N ASP A 198 14.90 -2.26 22.44
CA ASP A 198 15.88 -3.34 22.61
C ASP A 198 16.26 -3.98 21.25
N LEU A 199 17.47 -4.52 21.15
CA LEU A 199 18.00 -5.16 19.93
C LEU A 199 17.09 -6.28 19.43
N GLY A 200 16.47 -7.04 20.35
CA GLY A 200 15.52 -8.09 19.97
C GLY A 200 14.25 -7.53 19.33
N THR A 201 13.75 -6.41 19.83
CA THR A 201 12.59 -5.71 19.24
C THR A 201 12.95 -5.09 17.90
N ARG A 202 14.14 -4.47 17.76
CA ARG A 202 14.62 -3.94 16.48
C ARG A 202 14.79 -5.04 15.44
N GLY A 203 15.37 -6.17 15.82
CA GLY A 203 15.50 -7.36 14.96
C GLY A 203 14.14 -7.92 14.52
N PHE A 204 13.18 -7.98 15.45
CA PHE A 204 11.81 -8.39 15.12
C PHE A 204 11.14 -7.44 14.12
N MET A 205 11.25 -6.13 14.32
CA MET A 205 10.70 -5.11 13.41
C MET A 205 11.39 -5.11 12.04
N ALA A 206 12.70 -5.34 12.02
CA ALA A 206 13.49 -5.50 10.81
C ALA A 206 13.04 -6.71 10.00
N TRP A 207 12.83 -7.84 10.67
CA TRP A 207 12.41 -9.09 10.03
C TRP A 207 10.94 -9.06 9.61
N PHE A 208 10.00 -8.69 10.48
CA PHE A 208 8.56 -8.79 10.23
C PHE A 208 7.94 -7.55 9.57
N GLY A 209 8.40 -7.23 8.36
CA GLY A 209 7.68 -6.30 7.48
C GLY A 209 7.66 -6.81 6.04
N PRO A 210 6.70 -7.71 5.75
CA PRO A 210 6.67 -8.40 4.46
C PRO A 210 6.48 -7.41 3.31
N LYS A 211 7.12 -7.71 2.17
CA LYS A 211 6.84 -7.04 0.90
C LYS A 211 5.34 -7.18 0.61
N GLY A 212 4.67 -6.03 0.52
CA GLY A 212 3.21 -5.97 0.49
C GLY A 212 2.61 -5.84 -0.91
N VAL A 213 1.31 -5.53 -0.91
CA VAL A 213 0.52 -5.31 -2.14
C VAL A 213 1.06 -4.12 -2.94
N ALA A 214 1.57 -3.07 -2.29
CA ALA A 214 2.13 -1.91 -2.99
C ALA A 214 3.25 -2.30 -3.96
N THR A 215 4.16 -3.20 -3.57
CA THR A 215 5.22 -3.70 -4.47
C THR A 215 4.63 -4.44 -5.67
N MET A 216 3.59 -5.26 -5.48
CA MET A 216 2.88 -5.92 -6.58
C MET A 216 2.22 -4.89 -7.50
N THR A 217 1.54 -3.91 -6.94
CA THR A 217 0.90 -2.82 -7.68
C THR A 217 1.91 -2.03 -8.51
N PHE A 218 3.06 -1.68 -7.94
CA PHE A 218 4.12 -0.97 -8.68
C PHE A 218 4.73 -1.82 -9.78
N ALA A 219 4.92 -3.12 -9.55
CA ALA A 219 5.42 -4.04 -10.58
C ALA A 219 4.43 -4.14 -11.76
N LEU A 220 3.13 -4.26 -11.48
CA LEU A 220 2.07 -4.26 -12.51
C LEU A 220 1.97 -2.91 -13.22
N LEU A 221 2.10 -1.81 -12.48
CA LEU A 221 2.15 -0.46 -13.04
C LEU A 221 3.31 -0.33 -14.03
N LEU A 222 4.51 -0.78 -13.66
CA LEU A 222 5.67 -0.70 -14.51
C LEU A 222 5.52 -1.58 -15.77
N LEU A 223 4.94 -2.77 -15.63
CA LEU A 223 4.65 -3.66 -16.76
C LEU A 223 3.63 -3.06 -17.74
N SER A 224 2.71 -2.23 -17.26
CA SER A 224 1.77 -1.50 -18.13
C SER A 224 2.40 -0.31 -18.85
N ARG A 225 3.59 0.13 -18.43
CA ARG A 225 4.38 1.12 -19.16
C ARG A 225 5.25 0.41 -20.20
N GLN A 226 5.40 0.99 -21.39
CA GLN A 226 6.19 0.42 -22.49
C GLN A 226 7.71 0.68 -22.30
N ILE A 227 8.21 0.49 -21.07
CA ILE A 227 9.60 0.69 -20.71
C ILE A 227 10.39 -0.56 -21.10
N GLU A 228 11.62 -0.36 -21.58
CA GLU A 228 12.55 -1.46 -21.81
C GLU A 228 12.82 -2.22 -20.50
N ASP A 229 12.94 -3.54 -20.56
CA ASP A 229 13.14 -4.42 -19.40
C ASP A 229 12.04 -4.40 -18.31
N ALA A 230 10.86 -3.82 -18.55
CA ALA A 230 9.75 -3.84 -17.58
C ALA A 230 9.39 -5.26 -17.11
N GLY A 231 9.46 -6.25 -18.01
CA GLY A 231 9.25 -7.67 -17.68
C GLY A 231 10.34 -8.24 -16.74
N ARG A 232 11.60 -7.85 -16.94
CA ARG A 232 12.70 -8.27 -16.06
C ARG A 232 12.54 -7.67 -14.66
N ILE A 233 12.20 -6.38 -14.57
CA ILE A 233 11.95 -5.71 -13.29
C ILE A 233 10.76 -6.34 -12.57
N PHE A 234 9.67 -6.64 -13.31
CA PHE A 234 8.52 -7.37 -12.79
C PHE A 234 8.94 -8.72 -12.20
N ASN A 235 9.72 -9.53 -12.93
CA ASN A 235 10.17 -10.85 -12.49
C ASN A 235 11.03 -10.79 -11.22
N ILE A 236 11.96 -9.84 -11.12
CA ILE A 236 12.79 -9.66 -9.92
C ILE A 236 11.93 -9.20 -8.72
N ALA A 237 11.03 -8.24 -8.93
CA ALA A 237 10.11 -7.79 -7.89
C ALA A 237 9.19 -8.93 -7.44
N ALA A 238 8.72 -9.76 -8.38
CA ALA A 238 7.92 -10.94 -8.13
C ALA A 238 8.65 -12.00 -7.31
N LEU A 239 9.89 -12.30 -7.64
CA LEU A 239 10.71 -13.22 -6.85
C LEU A 239 10.91 -12.68 -5.42
N ALA A 240 11.20 -11.39 -5.28
CA ALA A 240 11.39 -10.78 -3.96
C ALA A 240 10.11 -10.79 -3.11
N VAL A 241 8.94 -10.58 -3.73
CA VAL A 241 7.64 -10.68 -3.08
C VAL A 241 7.35 -12.13 -2.68
N LEU A 242 7.57 -13.09 -3.58
CA LEU A 242 7.33 -14.51 -3.33
C LEU A 242 8.20 -15.03 -2.18
N LEU A 243 9.50 -14.77 -2.22
CA LEU A 243 10.42 -15.15 -1.15
C LEU A 243 10.06 -14.46 0.18
N SER A 244 9.62 -13.20 0.13
CA SER A 244 9.12 -12.51 1.33
C SER A 244 7.90 -13.22 1.91
N ILE A 245 6.88 -13.51 1.10
CA ILE A 245 5.65 -14.15 1.58
C ILE A 245 5.96 -15.52 2.19
N LEU A 246 6.79 -16.34 1.52
CA LEU A 246 7.18 -17.65 2.03
C LEU A 246 7.98 -17.56 3.33
N ALA A 247 9.00 -16.70 3.39
CA ALA A 247 9.84 -16.56 4.56
C ALA A 247 9.05 -16.04 5.78
N HIS A 248 8.17 -15.06 5.58
CA HIS A 248 7.40 -14.48 6.68
C HIS A 248 6.23 -15.38 7.08
N GLY A 249 5.57 -16.03 6.13
CA GLY A 249 4.50 -16.99 6.41
C GLY A 249 4.99 -18.24 7.14
N ALA A 250 6.24 -18.66 6.91
CA ALA A 250 6.85 -19.77 7.65
C ALA A 250 7.33 -19.38 9.06
N THR A 251 7.61 -18.09 9.30
CA THR A 251 8.22 -17.61 10.57
C THR A 251 7.25 -16.86 11.48
N ASP A 252 6.03 -16.56 11.03
CA ASP A 252 5.10 -15.69 11.76
C ASP A 252 4.69 -16.24 13.14
N VAL A 253 4.25 -17.50 13.23
CA VAL A 253 3.83 -18.13 14.50
C VAL A 253 5.00 -18.17 15.49
N ALA A 254 6.14 -18.70 15.04
CA ALA A 254 7.34 -18.81 15.87
C ALA A 254 7.87 -17.43 16.32
N GLY A 255 7.80 -16.43 15.45
CA GLY A 255 8.18 -15.06 15.76
C GLY A 255 7.27 -14.41 16.81
N VAL A 256 5.96 -14.56 16.66
CA VAL A 256 4.98 -14.06 17.64
C VAL A 256 5.23 -14.66 19.01
N ASP A 257 5.43 -15.98 19.10
CA ASP A 257 5.69 -16.65 20.38
C ASP A 257 7.02 -16.19 20.99
N TRP A 258 8.05 -15.98 20.17
CA TRP A 258 9.34 -15.48 20.63
C TRP A 258 9.25 -14.08 21.24
N ILE A 259 8.60 -13.12 20.56
CA ILE A 259 8.48 -11.75 21.07
C ILE A 259 7.52 -11.68 22.27
N ALA A 260 6.49 -12.53 22.31
CA ALA A 260 5.57 -12.62 23.43
C ALA A 260 6.28 -13.10 24.71
N ARG A 261 7.10 -14.17 24.61
CA ARG A 261 7.94 -14.64 25.72
C ARG A 261 8.92 -13.58 26.20
N ARG A 262 9.63 -12.93 25.27
CA ARG A 262 10.63 -11.89 25.61
C ARG A 262 10.03 -10.67 26.29
N THR A 263 8.76 -10.35 26.01
CA THR A 263 8.07 -9.19 26.61
C THR A 263 7.16 -9.56 27.78
N GLY A 264 7.22 -10.80 28.30
CA GLY A 264 6.41 -11.25 29.42
C GLY A 264 4.90 -11.34 29.13
N ARG A 265 4.52 -11.34 27.85
CA ARG A 265 3.12 -11.43 27.40
C ARG A 265 2.67 -12.85 27.06
N GLY A 266 3.59 -13.82 27.06
CA GLY A 266 3.28 -15.22 26.74
C GLY A 266 2.45 -15.94 27.81
N GLU A 267 2.60 -15.58 29.10
CA GLU A 267 1.98 -16.30 30.22
C GLU A 267 0.68 -15.65 30.73
N ALA A 268 0.45 -14.36 30.45
CA ALA A 268 -0.71 -13.63 30.96
C ALA A 268 -2.05 -14.00 30.29
N ASP A 269 -2.02 -14.68 29.14
CA ASP A 269 -3.21 -15.02 28.34
C ASP A 269 -3.53 -16.53 28.34
N ASP A 270 -2.53 -17.41 28.43
CA ASP A 270 -2.74 -18.86 28.66
C ASP A 270 -3.32 -19.12 30.07
N ALA A 271 -3.15 -18.19 31.01
CA ALA A 271 -3.74 -18.23 32.35
C ALA A 271 -5.22 -17.75 32.41
N ARG A 272 -5.86 -17.42 31.28
CA ARG A 272 -7.31 -17.16 31.22
C ARG A 272 -8.09 -18.21 30.42
N PRO A 273 -8.20 -19.47 30.89
CA PRO A 273 -9.28 -20.33 30.43
C PRO A 273 -10.60 -19.96 31.12
N ALA A 274 -11.60 -19.59 30.32
CA ALA A 274 -13.02 -19.88 30.55
C ALA A 274 -13.86 -19.10 31.61
N GLU A 275 -13.66 -17.79 31.83
CA GLU A 275 -14.58 -17.02 32.71
C GLU A 275 -15.77 -16.33 32.00
N HIS A 276 -15.92 -16.50 30.67
CA HIS A 276 -17.02 -15.88 29.91
C HIS A 276 -18.18 -16.80 29.52
N ALA A 277 -18.20 -18.06 29.99
CA ALA A 277 -19.34 -18.95 29.78
C ALA A 277 -20.41 -18.92 30.90
N GLY A 278 -20.14 -18.26 32.05
CA GLY A 278 -21.01 -18.36 33.24
C GLY A 278 -22.04 -17.23 33.47
N SER A 279 -21.92 -16.07 32.82
CA SER A 279 -22.66 -14.88 33.26
C SER A 279 -24.04 -14.66 32.61
N ARG A 280 -24.50 -15.52 31.69
CA ARG A 280 -25.83 -15.37 31.04
C ARG A 280 -26.96 -16.21 31.66
N ALA A 281 -26.73 -16.91 32.77
CA ALA A 281 -27.77 -17.74 33.40
C ALA A 281 -28.34 -17.19 34.72
N ARG A 282 -27.98 -15.98 35.16
CA ARG A 282 -28.51 -15.38 36.40
C ARG A 282 -28.87 -13.90 36.25
N ALA A 283 -29.92 -13.65 35.47
CA ALA A 283 -30.85 -12.54 35.61
C ALA A 283 -32.07 -12.99 34.80
N ARG A 284 -33.07 -13.63 35.42
CA ARG A 284 -34.26 -12.97 35.97
C ARG A 284 -34.74 -11.80 35.13
#